data_AF-A0A8H2JIF5-F1
#
_entry.id   AF-A0A8H2JIF5-F1
#
_cell.length_a   1.000
_cell.length_b   1.000
_cell.length_c   1.000
_cell.angle_alpha   90.00
_cell.angle_beta   90.00
_cell.angle_gamma   90.00
#
_symmetry.space_group_name_H-M   'P 1'
#
loop_
_entity.id
_entity.type
_entity.pdbx_description
1 polymer ?
#
loop_
_entity_poly.entity_id
_entity_poly.type
_entity_poly.pdbx_seq_one_letter_code
_entity_poly.pdbx_strand_id
1 'polypeptide(L)'
;MRAIPLLTLLLSGWFALPAHADEAQDWLTRLGRAEQQQSFQGTYVYERNGSFSTHDIWHRAQNGQVRERILQLDGSAQEVVRVDGRTQCVSGTLVAGLGNSRDAPSRALDPQRLNQFYELAVIGKSRVAGRNA
;
A
#
# COMPACT_ATOMS: atom_id res chain seq x y z
N MET A 1 -41.18 -41.17 19.49
CA MET A 1 -41.21 -40.04 18.54
C MET A 1 -40.44 -38.81 19.04
N ARG A 2 -39.28 -38.96 19.72
CA ARG A 2 -38.55 -37.84 20.37
C ARG A 2 -37.08 -37.67 19.94
N ALA A 3 -36.64 -38.34 18.88
CA ALA A 3 -35.24 -38.27 18.41
C ALA A 3 -35.02 -37.32 17.22
N ILE A 4 -36.10 -36.86 16.59
CA ILE A 4 -36.07 -36.04 15.37
C ILE A 4 -35.44 -34.63 15.59
N PRO A 5 -35.66 -33.91 16.71
CA PRO A 5 -35.11 -32.54 16.84
C PRO A 5 -33.61 -32.51 17.18
N LEU A 6 -33.03 -33.62 17.66
CA LEU A 6 -31.59 -33.71 17.92
C LEU A 6 -30.78 -33.90 16.64
N LEU A 7 -31.33 -34.64 15.66
CA LEU A 7 -30.65 -34.91 14.39
C LEU A 7 -30.48 -33.64 13.54
N THR A 8 -31.46 -32.72 13.60
CA THR A 8 -31.42 -31.45 12.87
C THR A 8 -30.37 -30.48 13.42
N LEU A 9 -30.10 -30.49 14.74
CA LEU A 9 -29.08 -29.63 15.35
C LEU A 9 -27.65 -30.10 15.01
N LEU A 10 -27.44 -31.42 14.95
CA LEU A 10 -26.16 -32.03 14.57
C LEU A 10 -25.80 -31.80 13.10
N LEU A 11 -26.78 -31.81 12.18
CA LEU A 11 -26.52 -31.52 10.77
C LEU A 11 -26.21 -30.05 10.50
N SER A 12 -26.72 -29.10 11.29
CA SER A 12 -26.38 -27.67 11.11
C SER A 12 -24.93 -27.32 11.47
N GLY A 13 -24.26 -28.12 12.30
CA GLY A 13 -22.85 -27.92 12.65
C GLY A 13 -21.88 -28.24 11.51
N TRP A 14 -22.30 -29.04 10.52
CA TRP A 14 -21.45 -29.44 9.39
C TRP A 14 -21.35 -28.43 8.26
N PHE A 15 -22.19 -27.38 8.27
CA PHE A 15 -22.15 -26.31 7.27
C PHE A 15 -21.36 -25.07 7.71
N ALA A 16 -20.66 -25.12 8.84
CA ALA A 16 -19.69 -24.10 9.21
C ALA A 16 -18.43 -24.25 8.33
N LEU A 17 -18.49 -23.70 7.11
CA LEU A 17 -17.29 -23.49 6.32
C LEU A 17 -16.36 -22.54 7.09
N PRO A 18 -15.07 -22.86 7.27
CA PRO A 18 -14.14 -21.90 7.83
C PRO A 18 -14.08 -20.71 6.88
N ALA A 19 -14.58 -19.56 7.34
CA ALA A 19 -14.34 -18.30 6.69
C ALA A 19 -12.86 -17.94 6.94
N HIS A 20 -11.98 -18.41 6.06
CA HIS A 20 -10.62 -17.92 6.00
C HIS A 20 -10.67 -16.49 5.44
N ALA A 21 -10.79 -15.51 6.33
CA ALA A 21 -10.42 -14.15 6.00
C ALA A 21 -8.92 -14.16 5.70
N ASP A 22 -8.56 -13.79 4.48
CA ASP A 22 -7.18 -13.75 4.04
C ASP A 22 -6.52 -12.50 4.65
N GLU A 23 -5.98 -12.66 5.88
CA GLU A 23 -5.46 -11.55 6.69
C GLU A 23 -4.41 -10.72 5.92
N ALA A 24 -3.56 -11.37 5.12
CA ALA A 24 -2.54 -10.70 4.33
C ALA A 24 -3.16 -9.84 3.21
N GLN A 25 -4.19 -10.36 2.55
CA GLN A 25 -4.99 -9.62 1.57
C GLN A 25 -5.70 -8.42 2.21
N ASP A 26 -6.23 -8.57 3.42
CA ASP A 26 -6.87 -7.48 4.17
C ASP A 26 -5.87 -6.37 4.51
N TRP A 27 -4.64 -6.72 4.90
CA TRP A 27 -3.57 -5.76 5.13
C TRP A 27 -3.20 -4.97 3.87
N LEU A 28 -3.04 -5.63 2.72
CA LEU A 28 -2.77 -4.91 1.46
C LEU A 28 -3.96 -4.06 1.00
N THR A 29 -5.19 -4.54 1.21
CA THR A 29 -6.40 -3.76 0.91
C THR A 29 -6.48 -2.51 1.78
N ARG A 30 -6.08 -2.63 3.06
CA ARG A 30 -5.99 -1.50 3.98
C ARG A 30 -4.87 -0.53 3.59
N LEU A 31 -3.72 -1.02 3.13
CA LEU A 31 -2.63 -0.21 2.60
C LEU A 31 -3.08 0.64 1.40
N GLY A 32 -3.74 0.01 0.42
CA GLY A 32 -4.26 0.73 -0.76
C GLY A 32 -5.30 1.80 -0.40
N ARG A 33 -6.17 1.54 0.60
CA ARG A 33 -7.08 2.56 1.12
C ARG A 33 -6.37 3.71 1.83
N ALA A 34 -5.31 3.41 2.60
CA ALA A 34 -4.56 4.43 3.33
C ALA A 34 -3.91 5.44 2.36
N GLU A 35 -3.34 4.97 1.25
CA GLU A 35 -2.78 5.82 0.18
C GLU A 35 -3.80 6.82 -0.39
N GLN A 36 -5.08 6.45 -0.46
CA GLN A 36 -6.13 7.29 -1.05
C GLN A 36 -6.83 8.20 -0.04
N GLN A 37 -6.71 7.93 1.26
CA GLN A 37 -7.57 8.52 2.29
C GLN A 37 -6.82 9.22 3.41
N GLN A 38 -5.54 8.91 3.63
CA GLN A 38 -4.80 9.43 4.77
C GLN A 38 -3.79 10.49 4.32
N SER A 39 -3.80 11.64 5.00
CA SER A 39 -2.73 12.63 4.87
C SER A 39 -1.62 12.33 5.87
N PHE A 40 -0.36 12.39 5.43
CA PHE A 40 0.80 12.15 6.28
C PHE A 40 2.04 12.89 5.78
N GLN A 41 3.04 12.99 6.63
CA GLN A 41 4.37 13.43 6.28
C GLN A 41 5.40 12.60 7.02
N GLY A 42 6.60 12.48 6.45
CA GLY A 42 7.69 11.80 7.12
C GLY A 42 8.96 11.78 6.29
N THR A 43 10.00 11.19 6.86
CA THR A 43 11.30 11.00 6.23
C THR A 43 11.57 9.51 6.14
N TYR A 44 12.05 9.04 4.99
CA TYR A 44 12.43 7.65 4.78
C TYR A 44 13.81 7.55 4.11
N VAL A 45 14.46 6.40 4.31
CA VAL A 45 15.73 6.06 3.65
C VAL A 45 15.43 5.10 2.51
N TYR A 46 16.06 5.35 1.35
CA TYR A 46 16.14 4.43 0.24
C TYR A 46 17.56 3.89 0.13
N GLU A 47 17.70 2.58 0.17
CA GLU A 47 18.98 1.89 0.09
C GLU A 47 18.93 0.76 -0.95
N ARG A 48 19.95 0.72 -1.80
CA ARG A 48 20.27 -0.39 -2.71
C ARG A 48 21.79 -0.45 -2.88
N ASN A 49 22.31 -1.52 -3.50
CA ASN A 49 23.75 -1.65 -3.72
C ASN A 49 24.34 -0.39 -4.41
N GLY A 50 25.29 0.27 -3.75
CA GLY A 50 25.95 1.49 -4.23
C GLY A 50 25.12 2.78 -4.16
N SER A 51 23.95 2.77 -3.51
CA SER A 51 23.10 3.96 -3.40
C SER A 51 22.37 3.98 -2.05
N PHE A 52 22.61 5.05 -1.30
CA PHE A 52 21.95 5.36 -0.04
C PHE A 52 21.49 6.81 -0.12
N SER A 53 20.21 7.05 0.16
CA SER A 53 19.64 8.39 0.07
C SER A 53 18.49 8.57 1.05
N THR A 54 18.32 9.79 1.52
CA THR A 54 17.28 10.17 2.48
C THR A 54 16.26 11.06 1.79
N HIS A 55 14.98 10.82 2.02
CA HIS A 55 13.89 11.50 1.33
C HIS A 55 12.83 11.98 2.32
N ASP A 56 12.32 13.18 2.12
CA ASP A 56 11.08 13.62 2.73
C ASP A 56 9.89 13.35 1.80
N ILE A 57 8.77 12.99 2.41
CA ILE A 57 7.47 12.84 1.75
C ILE A 57 6.41 13.70 2.46
N TRP A 58 5.65 14.43 1.66
CA TRP A 58 4.40 15.05 2.06
C TRP A 58 3.29 14.48 1.21
N HIS A 59 2.32 13.85 1.85
CA HIS A 59 1.18 13.23 1.20
C HIS A 59 -0.11 13.84 1.75
N ARG A 60 -0.97 14.35 0.87
CA ARG A 60 -2.24 14.97 1.24
C ARG A 60 -3.38 14.36 0.43
N ALA A 61 -4.26 13.64 1.11
CA ALA A 61 -5.54 13.17 0.60
C ALA A 61 -6.66 14.11 1.06
N GLN A 62 -7.26 14.86 0.13
CA GLN A 62 -8.32 15.84 0.42
C GLN A 62 -9.29 15.95 -0.76
N ASN A 63 -10.59 16.01 -0.49
CA ASN A 63 -11.65 16.16 -1.49
C ASN A 63 -11.60 15.12 -2.63
N GLY A 64 -11.19 13.88 -2.32
CA GLY A 64 -11.06 12.81 -3.31
C GLY A 64 -9.84 12.93 -4.23
N GLN A 65 -8.95 13.90 -3.97
CA GLN A 65 -7.70 14.10 -4.69
C GLN A 65 -6.51 13.80 -3.76
N VAL A 66 -5.48 13.17 -4.32
CA VAL A 66 -4.20 12.91 -3.67
C VAL A 66 -3.13 13.82 -4.26
N ARG A 67 -2.46 14.59 -3.41
CA ARG A 67 -1.27 15.36 -3.79
C ARG A 67 -0.08 14.88 -2.99
N GLU A 68 1.02 14.65 -3.69
CA GLU A 68 2.25 14.15 -3.08
C GLU A 68 3.45 14.99 -3.52
N ARG A 69 4.40 15.17 -2.60
CA ARG A 69 5.71 15.77 -2.85
C ARG A 69 6.76 14.88 -2.22
N ILE A 70 7.77 14.51 -3.01
CA ILE A 70 8.94 13.76 -2.55
C ILE A 70 10.17 14.59 -2.84
N LEU A 71 11.05 14.74 -1.84
CA LEU A 71 12.27 15.52 -1.92
C LEU A 71 13.44 14.72 -1.38
N GLN A 72 14.49 14.55 -2.19
CA GLN A 72 15.75 14.00 -1.73
C GLN A 72 16.50 15.05 -0.89
N LEU A 73 16.92 14.66 0.31
CA LEU A 73 17.53 15.55 1.31
C LEU A 73 19.07 15.56 1.26
N ASP A 74 19.67 14.56 0.63
CA ASP A 74 21.11 14.39 0.51
C ASP A 74 21.59 14.40 -0.96
N GLY A 75 22.78 14.94 -1.20
CA GLY A 75 23.32 15.06 -2.55
C GLY A 75 22.62 16.13 -3.40
N SER A 76 22.49 15.87 -4.70
CA SER A 76 21.85 16.82 -5.62
C SER A 76 20.34 16.85 -5.41
N ALA A 77 19.77 18.04 -5.20
CA ALA A 77 18.34 18.20 -5.01
C ALA A 77 17.52 17.54 -6.15
N GLN A 78 16.78 16.50 -5.79
CA GLN A 78 15.81 15.84 -6.65
C GLN A 78 14.43 15.99 -6.01
N GLU A 79 13.46 16.46 -6.78
CA GLU A 79 12.09 16.65 -6.31
C GLU A 79 11.11 16.08 -7.34
N VAL A 80 10.02 15.48 -6.83
CA VAL A 80 8.86 15.08 -7.63
C VAL A 80 7.60 15.57 -6.93
N VAL A 81 6.71 16.22 -7.68
CA VAL A 81 5.36 16.57 -7.23
C VAL A 81 4.35 15.83 -8.08
N ARG A 82 3.42 15.12 -7.44
CA ARG A 82 2.35 14.35 -8.10
C ARG A 82 0.97 14.83 -7.65
N VAL A 83 0.00 14.75 -8.56
CA VAL A 83 -1.43 14.94 -8.30
C VAL A 83 -2.18 13.77 -8.94
N ASP A 84 -2.92 13.02 -8.14
CA ASP A 84 -3.64 11.81 -8.55
C ASP A 84 -2.75 10.83 -9.34
N GLY A 85 -1.54 10.64 -8.80
CA GLY A 85 -0.51 9.78 -9.39
C GLY A 85 0.21 10.38 -10.61
N ARG A 86 -0.23 11.52 -11.14
CA ARG A 86 0.38 12.18 -12.30
C ARG A 86 1.44 13.19 -11.89
N THR A 87 2.63 13.08 -12.50
CA THR A 87 3.74 14.00 -12.25
C THR A 87 3.42 15.40 -12.77
N GLN A 88 3.37 16.37 -11.87
CA GLN A 88 3.20 17.79 -12.19
C GLN A 88 4.54 18.50 -12.36
N CYS A 89 5.50 18.20 -11.49
CA CYS A 89 6.83 18.80 -11.50
C CYS A 89 7.87 17.75 -11.16
N VAL A 90 9.05 17.91 -11.76
CA VAL A 90 10.24 17.11 -11.47
C VAL A 90 11.47 18.02 -11.54
N SER A 91 12.52 17.72 -10.79
CA SER A 91 13.78 18.43 -10.88
C SER A 91 14.98 17.48 -10.98
N GLY A 92 16.14 18.05 -11.32
CA GLY A 92 17.42 17.34 -11.33
C GLY A 92 17.53 16.26 -12.41
N THR A 93 18.20 15.17 -12.08
CA THR A 93 18.46 14.04 -12.98
C THR A 93 17.20 13.19 -13.23
N LEU A 94 16.18 13.31 -12.38
CA LEU A 94 14.90 12.62 -12.57
C LEU A 94 14.15 13.06 -13.84
N VAL A 95 14.44 14.27 -14.35
CA VAL A 95 13.82 14.82 -15.58
C VAL A 95 14.06 13.90 -16.77
N ALA A 96 15.26 13.34 -16.89
CA ALA A 96 15.62 12.44 -18.01
C ALA A 96 14.81 11.14 -17.99
N GLY A 97 14.39 10.67 -16.81
CA GLY A 97 13.61 9.45 -16.63
C GLY A 97 12.12 9.60 -16.94
N LEU A 98 11.61 10.81 -17.15
CA LEU A 98 10.17 11.02 -17.35
C LEU A 98 9.65 10.49 -18.69
N GLY A 99 10.45 10.48 -19.76
CA GLY A 99 10.01 10.00 -21.08
C GLY A 99 8.60 10.46 -21.50
N ASN A 100 7.80 9.55 -22.06
CA ASN A 100 6.36 9.74 -22.36
C ASN A 100 5.45 9.45 -21.14
N SER A 101 6.02 9.22 -19.96
CA SER A 101 5.34 8.72 -18.76
C SER A 101 4.72 9.83 -17.91
N ARG A 102 4.80 11.10 -18.35
CA ARG A 102 4.26 12.26 -17.64
C ARG A 102 2.77 12.13 -17.33
N ASP A 103 2.02 11.51 -18.23
CA ASP A 103 0.56 11.42 -18.16
C ASP A 103 0.03 10.11 -17.55
N ALA A 104 0.92 9.14 -17.32
CA ALA A 104 0.55 7.86 -16.74
C ALA A 104 0.39 8.02 -15.21
N PRO A 105 -0.80 7.75 -14.65
CA PRO A 105 -0.95 7.76 -13.20
C PRO A 105 -0.13 6.62 -12.59
N SER A 106 0.35 6.82 -11.36
CA SER A 106 0.81 5.71 -10.54
C SER A 106 -0.27 4.64 -10.50
N ARG A 107 0.11 3.37 -10.77
CA ARG A 107 -0.84 2.26 -10.75
C ARG A 107 -1.33 2.07 -9.31
N ALA A 108 -2.64 2.17 -9.11
CA ALA A 108 -3.25 1.85 -7.82
C ALA A 108 -2.96 0.39 -7.45
N LEU A 109 -2.67 0.15 -6.17
CA LEU A 109 -2.47 -1.20 -5.64
C LEU A 109 -3.76 -2.01 -5.77
N ASP A 110 -3.70 -3.12 -6.50
CA ASP A 110 -4.78 -4.11 -6.62
C ASP A 110 -4.29 -5.45 -6.05
N PRO A 111 -4.60 -5.74 -4.78
CA PRO A 111 -4.07 -6.95 -4.17
C PRO A 111 -4.73 -8.25 -4.68
N GLN A 112 -5.95 -8.21 -5.23
CA GLN A 112 -6.54 -9.41 -5.86
C GLN A 112 -5.74 -9.87 -7.09
N ARG A 113 -5.22 -8.92 -7.86
CA ARG A 113 -4.35 -9.22 -9.01
C ARG A 113 -2.99 -9.79 -8.59
N LEU A 114 -2.49 -9.43 -7.40
CA LEU A 114 -1.22 -9.96 -6.89
C LEU A 114 -1.30 -11.46 -6.58
N ASN A 115 -2.44 -11.95 -6.09
CA ASN A 115 -2.65 -13.37 -5.76
C ASN A 115 -2.53 -14.33 -6.96
N GLN A 116 -2.59 -13.79 -8.19
CA GLN A 116 -2.37 -14.58 -9.41
C GLN A 116 -0.90 -14.95 -9.62
N PHE A 117 0.03 -14.20 -8.99
CA PHE A 117 1.47 -14.31 -9.23
C PHE A 117 2.29 -14.50 -7.93
N TYR A 118 1.69 -14.21 -6.78
CA TYR A 118 2.35 -14.23 -5.47
C TYR A 118 1.49 -14.94 -4.44
N GLU A 119 2.16 -15.58 -3.48
CA GLU A 119 1.56 -16.01 -2.22
C GLU A 119 1.73 -14.88 -1.19
N LEU A 120 0.63 -14.44 -0.59
CA LEU A 120 0.64 -13.38 0.42
C LEU A 120 0.61 -14.01 1.81
N ALA A 121 1.50 -13.57 2.70
CA ALA A 121 1.58 -14.08 4.06
C ALA A 121 1.93 -12.98 5.07
N VAL A 122 1.31 -13.05 6.25
CA VAL A 122 1.73 -12.26 7.42
C VAL A 122 2.79 -13.06 8.18
N ILE A 123 3.99 -12.52 8.29
CA ILE A 123 5.14 -13.20 8.90
C ILE A 123 5.37 -12.88 10.39
N GLY A 124 4.60 -11.94 10.95
CA GLY A 124 4.71 -11.55 12.34
C GLY A 124 4.45 -10.06 12.57
N LYS A 125 4.91 -9.56 13.73
CA LYS A 125 4.81 -8.16 14.15
C LYS A 125 6.19 -7.58 14.38
N SER A 126 6.34 -6.27 14.18
CA SER A 126 7.59 -5.55 14.29
C SER A 126 7.38 -4.14 14.85
N ARG A 127 8.48 -3.36 14.92
CA ARG A 127 8.43 -1.94 15.29
C ARG A 127 9.30 -1.14 14.34
N VAL A 128 8.69 -0.23 13.57
CA VAL A 128 9.35 0.59 12.56
C VAL A 128 9.04 2.07 12.80
N ALA A 129 10.05 2.93 12.72
CA ALA A 129 9.91 4.37 13.03
C ALA A 129 9.24 4.65 14.39
N GLY A 130 9.46 3.77 15.36
CA GLY A 130 8.86 3.86 16.70
C GLY A 130 7.40 3.41 16.81
N ARG A 131 6.81 2.85 15.76
CA ARG A 131 5.39 2.44 15.68
C ARG A 131 5.27 0.93 15.49
N ASN A 132 4.18 0.34 15.99
CA ASN A 132 3.90 -1.09 15.78
C ASN A 132 3.53 -1.34 14.31
N ALA A 133 4.08 -2.41 13.73
CA ALA A 133 3.82 -2.86 12.37
C ALA A 133 3.59 -4.37 12.32
#